data_AF-A0A6G3D6H1-F1
#
_entry.id   AF-A0A6G3D6H1-F1
#
_cell.length_a   1.000
_cell.length_b   1.000
_cell.length_c   1.000
_cell.angle_alpha   90.00
_cell.angle_beta   90.00
_cell.angle_gamma   90.00
#
_symmetry.space_group_name_H-M   'P 1'
#
loop_
_entity.id
_entity.type
_entity.pdbx_description
1 polymer ?
#
loop_
_entity_poly.entity_id
_entity_poly.type
_entity_poly.pdbx_seq_one_letter_code
_entity_poly.pdbx_strand_id
1 'polypeptide(L)' 'MTSAPRDTSELSAQLSEHMNGYLYTACLYTVTKAGIADHLAQGPRTAAELGEQTGLHGPHLHRVLRYLATREVFREDEH' A
#
# COMPACT_ATOMS: atom_id res chain seq x y z
N MET A 1 -15.62 31.78 -25.08
CA MET A 1 -15.45 30.63 -24.16
C MET A 1 -15.28 29.38 -25.01
N THR A 2 -14.06 29.15 -25.51
CA THR A 2 -13.73 27.93 -26.25
C THR A 2 -13.00 27.02 -25.28
N SER A 3 -13.65 25.91 -24.89
CA SER A 3 -13.03 24.85 -24.10
C SER A 3 -11.82 24.32 -24.88
N ALA A 4 -10.63 24.43 -24.30
CA ALA A 4 -9.45 23.71 -24.80
C ALA A 4 -9.74 22.20 -24.78
N PRO A 5 -9.13 21.41 -25.69
CA PRO A 5 -9.23 19.95 -25.61
C PRO A 5 -8.61 19.51 -24.28
N ARG A 6 -9.38 18.82 -23.44
CA ARG A 6 -8.88 18.24 -22.20
C ARG A 6 -7.72 17.31 -22.56
N ASP A 7 -6.55 17.57 -21.98
CA ASP A 7 -5.34 16.83 -22.28
C ASP A 7 -5.57 15.37 -21.86
N THR A 8 -5.50 14.41 -22.80
CA THR A 8 -5.83 12.99 -22.55
C THR A 8 -4.99 12.42 -21.39
N SER A 9 -3.79 12.98 -21.18
CA SER A 9 -2.92 12.74 -20.03
C SER A 9 -3.59 13.06 -18.69
N GLU A 10 -4.21 14.22 -18.57
CA GLU A 10 -4.85 14.70 -17.33
C GLU A 10 -6.09 13.85 -17.01
N LEU A 11 -6.89 13.51 -18.02
CA LEU A 11 -8.03 12.60 -17.87
C LEU A 11 -7.59 11.20 -17.42
N SER A 12 -6.47 10.71 -17.96
CA SER A 12 -5.91 9.41 -17.59
C SER A 12 -5.39 9.40 -16.14
N ALA A 13 -4.80 10.51 -15.68
CA ALA A 13 -4.37 10.69 -14.30
C ALA A 13 -5.58 10.70 -13.34
N GLN A 14 -6.63 11.45 -13.67
CA GLN A 14 -7.87 11.50 -12.87
C GLN A 14 -8.53 10.11 -12.76
N LEU A 15 -8.65 9.38 -13.88
CA LEU A 15 -9.17 8.01 -13.86
C LEU A 15 -8.32 7.08 -12.99
N SER A 16 -6.99 7.20 -13.08
CA SER A 16 -6.07 6.40 -12.26
C SER A 16 -6.23 6.69 -10.77
N GLU A 17 -6.40 7.96 -10.39
CA GLU A 17 -6.66 8.35 -9.00
C GLU A 17 -7.98 7.74 -8.48
N HIS A 18 -9.06 7.83 -9.26
CA HIS A 18 -10.34 7.23 -8.89
C HIS A 18 -10.26 5.70 -8.79
N MET A 19 -9.59 5.03 -9.74
CA MET A 19 -9.36 3.58 -9.70
C MET A 19 -8.59 3.16 -8.45
N ASN A 20 -7.67 3.99 -7.99
CA ASN A 20 -6.84 3.74 -6.81
C ASN A 20 -7.49 4.17 -5.49
N GLY A 21 -8.69 4.77 -5.51
CA GLY A 21 -9.35 5.31 -4.32
C GLY A 21 -9.62 4.27 -3.21
N TYR A 22 -9.77 2.99 -3.58
CA TYR A 22 -9.98 1.91 -2.62
C TYR A 22 -8.70 1.36 -1.98
N LEU A 23 -7.52 1.70 -2.52
CA LEU A 23 -6.26 1.03 -2.17
C LEU A 23 -5.93 1.17 -0.69
N TYR A 24 -6.17 2.33 -0.08
CA TYR A 24 -5.90 2.53 1.34
C TYR A 24 -6.66 1.53 2.20
N THR A 25 -7.98 1.48 2.03
CA THR A 25 -8.86 0.60 2.79
C THR A 25 -8.54 -0.87 2.55
N ALA A 26 -8.25 -1.26 1.30
CA ALA A 26 -7.86 -2.63 0.98
C ALA A 26 -6.53 -3.01 1.64
N CYS A 27 -5.51 -2.15 1.58
CA CYS A 27 -4.22 -2.39 2.21
C CYS A 27 -4.36 -2.50 3.73
N LEU A 28 -5.09 -1.57 4.35
CA LEU A 28 -5.34 -1.56 5.79
C LEU A 28 -6.09 -2.82 6.24
N TYR A 29 -7.11 -3.24 5.47
CA TYR A 29 -7.81 -4.49 5.71
C TYR A 29 -6.88 -5.70 5.62
N THR A 30 -6.04 -5.79 4.58
CA THR A 30 -5.10 -6.90 4.41
C THR A 30 -4.16 -7.05 5.60
N VAL A 31 -3.50 -5.96 6.02
CA VAL A 31 -2.55 -6.02 7.15
C VAL A 31 -3.23 -6.30 8.49
N THR A 32 -4.45 -5.81 8.67
CA THR A 32 -5.25 -6.06 9.89
C THR A 32 -5.70 -7.51 9.94
N LYS A 33 -6.21 -8.05 8.83
CA LYS A 33 -6.64 -9.44 8.72
C LYS A 33 -5.48 -10.43 8.93
N ALA A 34 -4.29 -10.07 8.48
CA ALA A 34 -3.09 -10.87 8.62
C ALA A 34 -2.35 -10.65 9.96
N GLY A 35 -2.84 -9.77 10.85
CA GLY A 35 -2.23 -9.53 12.16
C GLY A 35 -0.81 -8.94 12.09
N ILE A 36 -0.48 -8.20 11.03
CA ILE A 36 0.91 -7.76 10.77
C ILE A 36 1.48 -6.94 11.93
N ALA A 37 0.68 -6.08 12.56
CA ALA A 37 1.11 -5.30 13.72
C ALA A 37 1.49 -6.20 14.90
N ASP A 38 0.79 -7.31 15.11
CA ASP A 38 1.08 -8.27 16.18
C ASP A 38 2.41 -9.00 15.91
N HIS A 39 2.67 -9.36 14.66
CA HIS A 39 3.95 -9.96 14.26
C HIS A 39 5.15 -9.00 14.44
N LEU A 40 4.92 -7.70 14.29
CA LEU A 40 5.90 -6.62 14.50
C LEU A 40 6.04 -6.20 15.97
N ALA A 41 5.12 -6.59 16.86
CA ALA A 41 5.18 -6.23 18.28
C ALA A 41 6.44 -6.76 18.98
N GLN A 42 7.05 -7.82 18.44
CA GLN A 42 8.30 -8.41 18.94
C GLN A 42 9.57 -7.78 18.33
N GLY A 43 9.41 -6.83 17.41
CA GLY A 43 10.51 -6.11 16.77
C GLY A 43 10.36 -5.99 15.25
N PRO A 44 11.25 -5.21 14.60
CA PRO A 44 11.28 -5.04 13.16
C PRO A 44 11.46 -6.38 12.43
N ARG A 45 10.74 -6.55 11.31
CA ARG A 45 10.84 -7.73 10.43
C ARG A 45 10.76 -7.30 8.97
N THR A 46 11.37 -8.10 8.12
CA THR A 46 11.27 -7.93 6.68
C THR A 46 9.89 -8.37 6.18
N ALA A 47 9.46 -7.82 5.04
CA ALA A 47 8.23 -8.24 4.40
C ALA A 47 8.25 -9.72 3.96
N ALA A 48 9.44 -10.28 3.71
CA ALA A 48 9.60 -11.71 3.40
C ALA A 48 9.25 -12.58 4.62
N GLU A 49 9.82 -12.30 5.79
CA GLU A 49 9.54 -13.03 7.04
C GLU A 49 8.06 -12.91 7.45
N LEU A 50 7.49 -11.71 7.32
CA LEU A 50 6.06 -11.50 7.59
C LEU A 50 5.18 -12.29 6.62
N GLY A 51 5.58 -12.36 5.35
CA GLY A 51 4.89 -13.14 4.33
C GLY A 51 4.85 -14.63 4.68
N GLU A 52 5.98 -15.20 5.07
CA GLU A 52 6.07 -16.61 5.50
C GLU A 52 5.18 -16.90 6.72
N GLN A 53 5.18 -16.00 7.72
CA GLN A 53 4.40 -16.20 8.95
C GLN A 53 2.88 -16.06 8.73
N THR A 54 2.47 -15.25 7.75
CA THR A 54 1.05 -14.93 7.51
C THR A 54 0.47 -15.63 6.29
N GLY A 55 1.26 -16.41 5.56
CA GLY A 55 0.87 -17.03 4.29
C GLY A 55 0.70 -16.02 3.13
N LEU A 56 1.24 -14.81 3.27
CA LEU A 56 1.21 -13.77 2.24
C LEU A 56 2.47 -13.81 1.38
N HIS A 57 2.33 -13.37 0.12
CA HIS A 57 3.48 -13.24 -0.77
C HIS A 57 4.34 -12.03 -0.38
N GLY A 58 5.55 -12.27 0.13
CA GLY A 58 6.45 -11.25 0.69
C GLY A 58 6.63 -10.00 -0.19
N PRO A 59 6.97 -10.12 -1.49
CA PRO A 59 7.08 -8.97 -2.39
C PRO A 59 5.79 -8.15 -2.57
N HIS A 60 4.62 -8.78 -2.48
CA HIS A 60 3.34 -8.05 -2.54
C HIS A 60 3.08 -7.36 -1.20
N LEU A 61 3.37 -8.03 -0.09
CA LEU A 61 3.27 -7.46 1.24
C LEU A 61 4.22 -6.26 1.39
N HIS A 62 5.43 -6.30 0.84
CA HIS A 62 6.35 -5.16 0.81
C HIS A 62 5.72 -3.93 0.17
N ARG A 63 5.08 -4.09 -0.99
CA ARG A 63 4.38 -2.99 -1.68
C ARG A 63 3.25 -2.41 -0.83
N VAL A 64 2.49 -3.26 -0.15
CA VAL A 64 1.40 -2.86 0.76
C VAL A 64 1.96 -2.09 1.95
N LEU A 65 2.98 -2.61 2.62
CA LEU A 65 3.60 -1.99 3.78
C LEU A 65 4.25 -0.66 3.43
N ARG A 66 4.96 -0.58 2.30
CA ARG A 66 5.54 0.67 1.80
C ARG A 66 4.48 1.73 1.53
N TYR A 67 3.36 1.35 0.91
CA TYR A 67 2.24 2.27 0.67
C TYR A 67 1.56 2.74 1.96
N LEU A 68 1.50 1.90 2.98
CA LEU A 68 0.99 2.28 4.30
C LEU A 68 2.03 3.09 5.10
N ALA A 69 3.32 2.93 4.82
CA ALA A 69 4.39 3.73 5.40
C ALA A 69 4.37 5.18 4.89
N THR A 70 4.01 5.42 3.63
CA THR A 70 3.77 6.81 3.14
C THR A 70 2.60 7.51 3.84
N ARG A 71 1.82 6.77 4.64
CA ARG A 71 0.71 7.27 5.47
C ARG A 71 0.98 7.11 6.96
N GLU A 72 2.22 6.83 7.35
CA GLU A 72 2.66 6.76 8.75
C GLU A 72 1.99 5.65 9.58
N VAL A 73 1.34 4.66 8.94
CA VAL A 73 0.77 3.50 9.64
C VAL A 73 1.87 2.49 10.01
N PHE A 74 2.88 2.37 9.15
CA PHE A 74 4.10 1.61 9.40
C PHE A 74 5.31 2.50 9.11
N ARG A 75 6.50 2.02 9.48
CA ARG A 75 7.77 2.64 9.09
C ARG A 75 8.59 1.62 8.31
N GLU A 76 9.15 2.06 7.20
CA GLU A 76 10.20 1.32 6.50
C GLU A 76 11.53 1.85 7.03
N ASP A 77 12.34 0.98 7.63
CA ASP A 77 13.68 1.35 8.09
C ASP A 77 14.64 1.32 6.89
N GLU A 78 15.50 2.33 6.78
CA GLU A 78 16.55 2.35 5.76
C GLU A 78 17.51 1.18 6.00
N HIS A 79 17.70 0.34 5.00
CA HIS A 79 18.78 -0.65 4.93
C HIS A 79 19.89 -0.16 4.03
#